data_AF-E2GD47-F1
#
_entry.id   AF-E2GD47-F1
#
_cell.length_a   1.000
_cell.length_b   1.000
_cell.length_c   1.000
_cell.angle_alpha   90.00
_cell.angle_beta   90.00
_cell.angle_gamma   90.00
#
_symmetry.space_group_name_H-M   'P 1'
#
loop_
_entity.id
_entity.type
_entity.pdbx_description
1 polymer ?
#
loop_
_entity_poly.entity_id
_entity_poly.type
_entity_poly.pdbx_seq_one_letter_code
_entity_poly.pdbx_strand_id
1 'polypeptide(L)'
;LHINENNKMKKWFVCLLGLIALTVQAADTRPAFSRIVMFGDSLSDTGKMYSKMRGYLPSSPPYYEGRFSNGPVWLEQLTKQFPGLTIANEAEGGATAVAYNKISWNPKYQVINNLDYEVTQFLQKDSFKPDDLVILWVGANDYLAYGWNTEQDAKRVRDAISDAANRMVLNGAKQILLFNLPDLGQNPSARSQKVVEAVSHVSAYHNQLLLNLARQLAPTGMVKLFEIDKQFAEMLRDPQNFGLSDVENPCYDGGYVWKPFATRSASTDRQLSAFSPQERLAIAGNLLLAQ
;
A
#
# COMPACT_ATOMS: atom_id res chain seq x y z
N LEU A 1 11.45 -58.67 67.48
CA LEU A 1 11.31 -57.31 68.06
C LEU A 1 10.81 -56.39 66.95
N HIS A 2 9.63 -55.80 67.17
CA HIS A 2 9.03 -54.59 66.58
C HIS A 2 9.37 -54.13 65.15
N ILE A 3 8.51 -53.53 64.32
CA ILE A 3 7.05 -53.26 64.20
C ILE A 3 6.98 -52.32 62.96
N ASN A 4 5.99 -52.50 62.07
CA ASN A 4 5.32 -51.50 61.21
C ASN A 4 6.16 -50.62 60.23
N GLU A 5 5.65 -50.09 59.11
CA GLU A 5 4.30 -50.01 58.57
C GLU A 5 4.35 -49.59 57.09
N ASN A 6 3.30 -49.97 56.35
CA ASN A 6 2.59 -49.17 55.36
C ASN A 6 3.20 -48.74 54.00
N ASN A 7 2.65 -49.41 52.98
CA ASN A 7 1.69 -48.83 52.01
C ASN A 7 2.21 -48.00 50.82
N LYS A 8 1.94 -48.54 49.63
CA LYS A 8 1.44 -47.88 48.41
C LYS A 8 2.17 -46.61 47.93
N MET A 9 2.72 -46.67 46.71
CA MET A 9 2.05 -46.19 45.49
C MET A 9 3.00 -46.17 44.29
N LYS A 10 2.41 -46.54 43.14
CA LYS A 10 2.81 -46.21 41.76
C LYS A 10 3.42 -44.81 41.59
N LYS A 11 4.12 -44.66 40.46
CA LYS A 11 4.26 -43.48 39.58
C LYS A 11 5.57 -42.65 39.68
N TRP A 12 6.38 -42.80 38.61
CA TRP A 12 7.09 -41.78 37.80
C TRP A 12 8.58 -42.07 37.59
N PHE A 13 8.91 -42.62 36.42
CA PHE A 13 10.24 -42.46 35.83
C PHE A 13 10.29 -41.06 35.21
N VAL A 14 10.95 -40.15 35.90
CA VAL A 14 11.35 -38.82 35.42
C VAL A 14 12.78 -38.94 34.88
N CYS A 15 13.08 -38.12 33.88
CA CYS A 15 14.38 -37.90 33.22
C CYS A 15 14.79 -38.88 32.11
N LEU A 16 14.29 -38.63 30.90
CA LEU A 16 15.14 -38.77 29.72
C LEU A 16 15.06 -37.50 28.85
N LEU A 17 16.11 -36.69 28.96
CA LEU A 17 16.76 -35.93 27.90
C LEU A 17 15.85 -35.14 26.94
N GLY A 18 15.68 -33.86 27.27
CA GLY A 18 16.22 -32.81 26.41
C GLY A 18 15.54 -32.62 25.06
N LEU A 19 14.52 -31.78 25.07
CA LEU A 19 14.20 -30.83 24.00
C LEU A 19 15.43 -30.40 23.20
N ILE A 20 15.55 -30.90 21.97
CA ILE A 20 16.09 -30.11 20.86
C ILE A 20 15.15 -30.38 19.67
N ALA A 21 13.98 -29.74 19.71
CA ALA A 21 13.27 -29.43 18.49
C ALA A 21 14.09 -28.34 17.80
N LEU A 22 15.02 -28.74 16.93
CA LEU A 22 15.62 -27.85 15.94
C LEU A 22 14.46 -27.37 15.06
N THR A 23 13.87 -26.24 15.44
CA THR A 23 13.20 -25.37 14.48
C THR A 23 14.31 -24.85 13.58
N VAL A 24 14.61 -25.59 12.52
CA VAL A 24 15.25 -24.99 11.36
C VAL A 24 14.22 -24.00 10.85
N GLN A 25 14.32 -22.72 11.26
CA GLN A 25 13.82 -21.66 10.41
C GLN A 25 14.52 -21.89 9.07
N ALA A 26 13.78 -22.36 8.08
CA ALA A 26 14.28 -22.40 6.71
C ALA A 26 14.78 -20.98 6.42
N ALA A 27 16.10 -20.84 6.26
CA ALA A 27 16.67 -19.61 5.74
C ALA A 27 15.90 -19.29 4.46
N ASP A 28 15.44 -18.05 4.32
CA ASP A 28 14.68 -17.62 3.15
C ASP A 28 15.60 -17.76 1.92
N THR A 29 15.52 -18.87 1.19
CA THR A 29 16.42 -19.21 0.08
C THR A 29 16.15 -18.38 -1.18
N ARG A 30 15.31 -17.34 -1.06
CA ARG A 30 15.00 -16.45 -2.17
C ARG A 30 16.23 -15.61 -2.52
N PRO A 31 16.55 -15.48 -3.82
CA PRO A 31 17.56 -14.54 -4.23
C PRO A 31 17.16 -13.13 -3.77
N ALA A 32 18.15 -12.36 -3.30
CA ALA A 32 17.95 -10.92 -3.12
C ALA A 32 17.41 -10.34 -4.44
N PHE A 33 16.36 -9.53 -4.36
CA PHE A 33 15.77 -8.93 -5.55
C PHE A 33 16.66 -7.79 -6.04
N SER A 34 16.78 -7.68 -7.36
CA SER A 34 17.48 -6.56 -8.03
C SER A 34 16.52 -5.62 -8.76
N ARG A 35 15.25 -6.02 -8.87
CA ARG A 35 14.19 -5.27 -9.56
C ARG A 35 12.88 -5.31 -8.80
N ILE A 36 12.23 -4.17 -8.69
CA ILE A 36 10.82 -4.05 -8.26
C ILE A 36 9.92 -3.93 -9.48
N VAL A 37 8.82 -4.67 -9.48
CA VAL A 37 7.71 -4.44 -10.41
C VAL A 37 6.52 -3.93 -9.59
N MET A 38 6.16 -2.66 -9.77
CA MET A 38 5.14 -1.99 -8.97
C MET A 38 3.81 -1.93 -9.72
N PHE A 39 2.73 -2.35 -9.06
CA PHE A 39 1.35 -2.12 -9.45
C PHE A 39 0.64 -1.35 -8.33
N GLY A 40 -0.09 -0.29 -8.66
CA GLY A 40 -0.68 0.55 -7.65
C GLY A 40 -1.28 1.83 -8.20
N ASP A 41 -1.37 2.85 -7.36
CA ASP A 41 -2.09 4.06 -7.71
C ASP A 41 -1.23 5.34 -7.59
N SER A 42 -1.87 6.48 -7.33
CA SER A 42 -1.27 7.79 -7.11
C SER A 42 -0.12 7.78 -6.10
N LEU A 43 -0.15 6.88 -5.11
CA LEU A 43 0.87 6.78 -4.07
C LEU A 43 2.23 6.31 -4.60
N SER A 44 2.23 5.71 -5.79
CA SER A 44 3.42 5.16 -6.45
C SER A 44 3.59 5.66 -7.89
N ASP A 45 2.64 6.44 -8.42
CA ASP A 45 2.70 6.98 -9.79
C ASP A 45 3.85 8.01 -9.94
N THR A 46 4.75 7.74 -10.89
CA THR A 46 5.89 8.60 -11.25
C THR A 46 5.62 9.46 -12.51
N GLY A 47 4.37 9.69 -12.88
CA GLY A 47 3.95 10.54 -14.02
C GLY A 47 3.21 9.81 -15.15
N LYS A 48 2.76 8.57 -14.95
CA LYS A 48 1.95 7.80 -15.89
C LYS A 48 0.61 8.48 -16.14
N MET A 49 -0.12 8.86 -15.08
CA MET A 49 -1.37 9.60 -15.22
C MET A 49 -1.15 10.99 -15.85
N TYR A 50 -0.08 11.68 -15.43
CA TYR A 50 0.30 12.98 -16.00
C TYR A 50 0.51 12.92 -17.51
N SER A 51 1.26 11.92 -17.97
CA SER A 51 1.51 11.70 -19.40
C SER A 51 0.23 11.33 -20.16
N LYS A 52 -0.58 10.43 -19.59
CA LYS A 52 -1.88 10.02 -20.14
C LYS A 52 -2.84 11.19 -20.30
N MET A 53 -2.84 12.10 -19.33
CA MET A 53 -3.68 13.31 -19.31
C MET A 53 -3.02 14.51 -19.97
N ARG A 54 -1.93 14.32 -20.74
CA ARG A 54 -1.23 15.38 -21.48
C ARG A 54 -0.86 16.60 -20.61
N GLY A 55 -0.48 16.33 -19.37
CA GLY A 55 -0.04 17.32 -18.39
C GLY A 55 -1.14 18.03 -17.61
N TYR A 56 -2.42 17.66 -17.79
CA TYR A 56 -3.54 18.30 -17.09
C TYR A 56 -3.82 17.74 -15.69
N LEU A 57 -3.36 16.51 -15.38
CA LEU A 57 -3.64 15.84 -14.11
C LEU A 57 -2.48 14.93 -13.69
N PRO A 58 -1.87 15.13 -12.51
CA PRO A 58 -2.10 16.25 -11.60
C PRO A 58 -1.54 17.56 -12.18
N SER A 59 -2.13 18.71 -11.85
CA SER A 59 -1.59 20.02 -12.23
C SER A 59 -0.23 20.25 -11.59
N SER A 60 0.80 20.47 -12.38
CA SER A 60 2.15 20.69 -11.87
C SER A 60 2.65 22.06 -12.32
N PRO A 61 2.86 23.04 -11.40
CA PRO A 61 2.61 23.04 -9.94
C PRO A 61 1.10 23.10 -9.53
N PRO A 62 0.72 22.85 -8.25
CA PRO A 62 1.58 22.65 -7.06
C PRO A 62 2.10 21.22 -6.86
N TYR A 63 1.59 20.26 -7.62
CA TYR A 63 2.14 18.91 -7.64
C TYR A 63 3.52 18.88 -8.32
N TYR A 64 4.37 17.95 -7.92
CA TYR A 64 5.76 17.88 -8.38
C TYR A 64 5.89 17.03 -9.64
N GLU A 65 6.17 17.64 -10.79
CA GLU A 65 6.50 16.96 -12.05
C GLU A 65 5.58 15.77 -12.37
N GLY A 66 4.27 15.91 -12.16
CA GLY A 66 3.27 14.87 -12.41
C GLY A 66 3.07 13.81 -11.32
N ARG A 67 3.75 13.92 -10.16
CA ARG A 67 3.51 13.07 -8.98
C ARG A 67 2.31 13.58 -8.19
N PHE A 68 1.59 12.70 -7.51
CA PHE A 68 0.52 13.07 -6.57
C PHE A 68 1.09 13.47 -5.20
N SER A 69 2.17 14.24 -5.21
CA SER A 69 2.86 14.79 -4.04
C SER A 69 3.61 16.06 -4.42
N ASN A 70 4.16 16.76 -3.43
CA ASN A 70 5.00 17.95 -3.62
C ASN A 70 6.48 17.61 -3.88
N GLY A 71 6.81 16.33 -4.04
CA GLY A 71 8.14 15.83 -4.34
C GLY A 71 8.11 14.45 -5.00
N PRO A 72 9.29 13.83 -5.20
CA PRO A 72 9.40 12.45 -5.66
C PRO A 72 8.70 11.47 -4.70
N VAL A 73 8.02 10.46 -5.24
CA VAL A 73 7.37 9.43 -4.42
C VAL A 73 8.39 8.44 -3.84
N TRP A 74 7.95 7.62 -2.88
CA TRP A 74 8.79 6.67 -2.14
C TRP A 74 9.66 5.75 -3.04
N LEU A 75 9.13 5.29 -4.19
CA LEU A 75 9.89 4.47 -5.15
C LEU A 75 11.15 5.18 -5.66
N GLU A 76 11.04 6.48 -5.93
CA GLU A 76 12.17 7.28 -6.41
C GLU A 76 13.22 7.46 -5.31
N GLN A 77 12.79 7.52 -4.04
CA GLN A 77 13.71 7.54 -2.89
C GLN A 77 14.42 6.18 -2.72
N LEU A 78 13.73 5.06 -2.95
CA LEU A 78 14.35 3.74 -2.89
C LEU A 78 15.50 3.59 -3.89
N THR A 79 15.33 4.04 -5.13
CA THR A 79 16.42 3.97 -6.13
C THR A 79 17.65 4.78 -5.76
N LYS A 80 17.49 5.86 -4.98
CA LYS A 80 18.61 6.65 -4.45
C LYS A 80 19.32 5.95 -3.29
N GLN A 81 18.56 5.26 -2.43
CA GLN A 81 19.10 4.56 -1.26
C GLN A 81 19.76 3.23 -1.62
N PHE A 82 19.29 2.58 -2.68
CA PHE A 82 19.78 1.26 -3.12
C PHE A 82 20.33 1.33 -4.55
N PRO A 83 21.59 1.75 -4.74
CA PRO A 83 22.23 1.77 -6.06
C PRO A 83 22.18 0.38 -6.71
N GLY A 84 21.72 0.33 -7.97
CA GLY A 84 21.54 -0.91 -8.72
C GLY A 84 20.12 -1.49 -8.65
N LEU A 85 19.26 -0.99 -7.76
CA LEU A 85 17.83 -1.32 -7.77
C LEU A 85 17.17 -0.71 -9.01
N THR A 86 16.51 -1.55 -9.80
CA THR A 86 15.70 -1.11 -10.93
C THR A 86 14.21 -1.20 -10.60
N ILE A 87 13.39 -0.31 -11.17
CA ILE A 87 11.94 -0.30 -10.93
C ILE A 87 11.20 -0.27 -12.27
N ALA A 88 10.36 -1.28 -12.51
CA ALA A 88 9.33 -1.25 -13.53
C ALA A 88 8.01 -0.83 -12.87
N ASN A 89 7.58 0.41 -13.11
CA ASN A 89 6.42 0.99 -12.45
C ASN A 89 5.20 1.03 -13.37
N GLU A 90 4.13 0.31 -13.01
CA GLU A 90 2.83 0.39 -13.67
C GLU A 90 1.81 1.27 -12.97
N ALA A 91 2.10 1.73 -11.76
CA ALA A 91 1.13 2.47 -10.95
C ALA A 91 0.62 3.71 -11.70
N GLU A 92 -0.70 3.88 -11.71
CA GLU A 92 -1.36 5.03 -12.33
C GLU A 92 -2.25 5.75 -11.33
N GLY A 93 -2.15 7.08 -11.27
CA GLY A 93 -2.98 7.93 -10.42
C GLY A 93 -4.47 7.59 -10.48
N GLY A 94 -5.07 7.29 -9.33
CA GLY A 94 -6.49 6.96 -9.23
C GLY A 94 -6.85 5.51 -9.60
N ALA A 95 -5.88 4.65 -9.95
CA ALA A 95 -6.15 3.25 -10.27
C ALA A 95 -6.90 2.52 -9.14
N THR A 96 -7.88 1.70 -9.54
CA THR A 96 -8.67 0.87 -8.63
C THR A 96 -8.21 -0.57 -8.66
N ALA A 97 -8.52 -1.33 -7.60
CA ALA A 97 -8.30 -2.77 -7.62
C ALA A 97 -9.30 -3.42 -8.58
N VAL A 98 -10.57 -3.01 -8.50
CA VAL A 98 -11.65 -3.56 -9.32
C VAL A 98 -11.72 -2.86 -10.67
N ALA A 99 -12.01 -3.62 -11.73
CA ALA A 99 -12.25 -3.10 -13.06
C ALA A 99 -13.67 -2.49 -13.19
N TYR A 100 -13.85 -1.24 -12.73
CA TYR A 100 -15.15 -0.56 -12.74
C TYR A 100 -15.75 -0.41 -14.15
N ASN A 101 -14.91 -0.31 -15.18
CA ASN A 101 -15.34 -0.28 -16.56
C ASN A 101 -16.09 -1.56 -17.00
N LYS A 102 -15.91 -2.69 -16.31
CA LYS A 102 -16.62 -3.95 -16.56
C LYS A 102 -17.97 -4.06 -15.82
N ILE A 103 -18.21 -3.21 -14.81
CA ILE A 103 -19.42 -3.26 -13.98
C ILE A 103 -20.30 -2.01 -14.09
N SER A 104 -19.81 -0.95 -14.74
CA SER A 104 -20.57 0.28 -14.95
C SER A 104 -20.11 1.03 -16.20
N TRP A 105 -21.09 1.56 -16.93
CA TRP A 105 -20.89 2.39 -18.13
C TRP A 105 -20.64 3.87 -17.82
N ASN A 106 -20.49 4.26 -16.54
CA ASN A 106 -20.19 5.66 -16.22
C ASN A 106 -18.87 6.09 -16.90
N PRO A 107 -18.86 7.16 -17.71
CA PRO A 107 -17.67 7.59 -18.44
C PRO A 107 -16.43 7.79 -17.56
N LYS A 108 -16.61 8.21 -16.30
CA LYS A 108 -15.50 8.39 -15.35
C LYS A 108 -14.70 7.09 -15.10
N TYR A 109 -15.36 5.93 -15.22
CA TYR A 109 -14.74 4.61 -15.02
C TYR A 109 -14.04 4.06 -16.25
N GLN A 110 -14.26 4.64 -17.42
CA GLN A 110 -13.67 4.19 -18.68
C GLN A 110 -12.26 4.75 -18.90
N VAL A 111 -11.93 5.83 -18.19
CA VAL A 111 -10.66 6.54 -18.34
C VAL A 111 -9.63 6.10 -17.29
N ILE A 112 -10.07 5.68 -16.11
CA ILE A 112 -9.19 5.31 -15.01
C ILE A 112 -8.71 3.86 -15.14
N ASN A 113 -7.44 3.63 -14.81
CA ASN A 113 -6.83 2.31 -14.84
C ASN A 113 -7.35 1.41 -13.71
N ASN A 114 -7.11 0.12 -13.81
CA ASN A 114 -7.35 -0.83 -12.74
C ASN A 114 -6.26 -1.91 -12.74
N LEU A 115 -6.13 -2.60 -11.63
CA LEU A 115 -5.07 -3.59 -11.42
C LEU A 115 -4.96 -4.63 -12.55
N ASP A 116 -6.08 -5.18 -13.04
CA ASP A 116 -6.07 -6.15 -14.14
C ASP A 116 -5.53 -5.55 -15.46
N TYR A 117 -5.84 -4.28 -15.72
CA TYR A 117 -5.32 -3.58 -16.89
C TYR A 117 -3.84 -3.21 -16.72
N GLU A 118 -3.39 -2.78 -15.54
CA GLU A 118 -1.96 -2.55 -15.27
C GLU A 118 -1.13 -3.83 -15.49
N VAL A 119 -1.59 -4.98 -14.99
CA VAL A 119 -0.94 -6.28 -15.25
C VAL A 119 -0.90 -6.60 -16.75
N THR A 120 -1.98 -6.30 -17.47
CA THR A 120 -2.03 -6.50 -18.92
C THR A 120 -1.02 -5.61 -19.66
N GLN A 121 -0.93 -4.33 -19.29
CA GLN A 121 0.01 -3.39 -19.87
C GLN A 121 1.45 -3.79 -19.60
N PHE A 122 1.76 -4.28 -18.39
CA PHE A 122 3.08 -4.82 -18.06
C PHE A 122 3.43 -6.02 -18.94
N LEU A 123 2.56 -7.03 -19.00
CA LEU A 123 2.81 -8.26 -19.76
C LEU A 123 2.92 -8.04 -21.28
N GLN A 124 2.43 -6.91 -21.80
CA GLN A 124 2.61 -6.52 -23.21
C GLN A 124 3.99 -5.96 -23.51
N LYS A 125 4.70 -5.42 -22.51
CA LYS A 125 5.98 -4.71 -22.69
C LYS A 125 7.17 -5.40 -22.02
N ASP A 126 6.92 -6.22 -21.01
CA ASP A 126 7.94 -6.90 -20.22
C ASP A 126 7.37 -8.22 -19.63
N SER A 127 8.21 -8.95 -18.91
CA SER A 127 7.87 -10.21 -18.25
C SER A 127 8.43 -10.26 -16.83
N PHE A 128 7.81 -11.05 -15.96
CA PHE A 128 8.32 -11.30 -14.61
C PHE A 128 9.60 -12.13 -14.66
N LYS A 129 10.61 -11.69 -13.91
CA LYS A 129 11.87 -12.40 -13.71
C LYS A 129 11.87 -13.12 -12.36
N PRO A 130 12.66 -14.20 -12.19
CA PRO A 130 12.70 -14.96 -10.94
C PRO A 130 13.13 -14.13 -9.71
N ASP A 131 13.93 -13.09 -9.91
CA ASP A 131 14.44 -12.19 -8.86
C ASP A 131 13.64 -10.88 -8.74
N ASP A 132 12.49 -10.76 -9.41
CA ASP A 132 11.60 -9.60 -9.22
C ASP A 132 10.91 -9.66 -7.86
N LEU A 133 10.86 -8.52 -7.18
CA LEU A 133 9.89 -8.25 -6.12
C LEU A 133 8.68 -7.53 -6.74
N VAL A 134 7.56 -8.23 -6.84
CA VAL A 134 6.30 -7.66 -7.33
C VAL A 134 5.53 -7.05 -6.17
N ILE A 135 5.22 -5.76 -6.24
CA ILE A 135 4.50 -5.05 -5.18
C ILE A 135 3.10 -4.68 -5.68
N LEU A 136 2.09 -4.97 -4.87
CA LEU A 136 0.71 -4.53 -5.09
C LEU A 136 0.30 -3.61 -3.96
N TRP A 137 -0.02 -2.36 -4.30
CA TRP A 137 -0.61 -1.42 -3.36
C TRP A 137 -1.75 -0.64 -4.00
N VAL A 138 -2.96 -1.12 -3.78
CA VAL A 138 -4.15 -0.64 -4.47
C VAL A 138 -5.38 -0.93 -3.61
N GLY A 139 -6.49 -0.24 -3.87
CA GLY A 139 -7.78 -0.43 -3.22
C GLY A 139 -8.32 0.82 -2.53
N ALA A 140 -7.45 1.78 -2.19
CA ALA A 140 -7.88 3.02 -1.56
C ALA A 140 -8.86 3.82 -2.43
N ASN A 141 -8.65 3.83 -3.76
CA ASN A 141 -9.54 4.53 -4.69
C ASN A 141 -10.93 3.89 -4.79
N ASP A 142 -11.04 2.56 -4.69
CA ASP A 142 -12.32 1.87 -4.64
C ASP A 142 -13.20 2.43 -3.51
N TYR A 143 -12.59 2.74 -2.36
CA TYR A 143 -13.29 3.29 -1.20
C TYR A 143 -13.45 4.82 -1.24
N LEU A 144 -12.37 5.56 -1.43
CA LEU A 144 -12.36 7.03 -1.31
C LEU A 144 -12.91 7.76 -2.54
N ALA A 145 -12.59 7.30 -3.75
CA ALA A 145 -13.01 7.98 -4.98
C ALA A 145 -14.31 7.40 -5.57
N TYR A 146 -14.58 6.13 -5.29
CA TYR A 146 -15.70 5.38 -5.88
C TYR A 146 -16.80 5.07 -4.85
N GLY A 147 -16.54 5.34 -3.57
CA GLY A 147 -17.55 5.34 -2.51
C GLY A 147 -17.97 3.94 -2.05
N TRP A 148 -17.22 2.89 -2.39
CA TRP A 148 -17.45 1.58 -1.83
C TRP A 148 -17.13 1.58 -0.33
N ASN A 149 -18.01 1.03 0.49
CA ASN A 149 -17.86 1.13 1.94
C ASN A 149 -18.47 -0.04 2.73
N THR A 150 -18.90 -1.10 2.05
CA THR A 150 -19.44 -2.30 2.70
C THR A 150 -18.39 -3.41 2.82
N GLU A 151 -18.58 -4.34 3.73
CA GLU A 151 -17.76 -5.56 3.80
C GLU A 151 -17.78 -6.36 2.48
N GLN A 152 -18.90 -6.36 1.76
CA GLN A 152 -19.02 -7.04 0.47
C GLN A 152 -18.14 -6.36 -0.59
N ASP A 153 -18.04 -5.04 -0.56
CA ASP A 153 -17.14 -4.30 -1.43
C ASP A 153 -15.68 -4.59 -1.11
N ALA A 154 -15.33 -4.64 0.17
CA ALA A 154 -13.99 -5.04 0.60
C ALA A 154 -13.62 -6.46 0.15
N LYS A 155 -14.57 -7.41 0.18
CA LYS A 155 -14.38 -8.76 -0.38
C LYS A 155 -14.09 -8.71 -1.88
N ARG A 156 -14.84 -7.92 -2.65
CA ARG A 156 -14.60 -7.73 -4.10
C ARG A 156 -13.21 -7.17 -4.40
N VAL A 157 -12.77 -6.17 -3.62
CA VAL A 157 -11.42 -5.60 -3.74
C VAL A 157 -10.36 -6.65 -3.42
N ARG A 158 -10.51 -7.42 -2.33
CA ARG A 158 -9.61 -8.53 -2.00
C ARG A 158 -9.57 -9.57 -3.11
N ASP A 159 -10.72 -9.96 -3.65
CA ASP A 159 -10.82 -10.96 -4.73
C ASP A 159 -10.06 -10.48 -5.97
N ALA A 160 -10.22 -9.21 -6.37
CA ALA A 160 -9.46 -8.63 -7.48
C ALA A 160 -7.94 -8.65 -7.25
N ILE A 161 -7.47 -8.33 -6.03
CA ILE A 161 -6.05 -8.43 -5.65
C ILE A 161 -5.56 -9.88 -5.72
N SER A 162 -6.36 -10.83 -5.22
CA SER A 162 -6.05 -12.27 -5.26
C SER A 162 -5.96 -12.80 -6.68
N ASP A 163 -6.91 -12.43 -7.55
CA ASP A 163 -6.93 -12.84 -8.95
C ASP A 163 -5.74 -12.28 -9.72
N ALA A 164 -5.40 -11.00 -9.49
CA ALA A 164 -4.22 -10.38 -10.08
C ALA A 164 -2.93 -11.06 -9.60
N ALA A 165 -2.77 -11.31 -8.29
CA ALA A 165 -1.61 -12.01 -7.75
C ALA A 165 -1.48 -13.43 -8.35
N ASN A 166 -2.59 -14.17 -8.45
CA ASN A 166 -2.60 -15.48 -9.10
C ASN A 166 -2.18 -15.38 -10.58
N ARG A 167 -2.71 -14.39 -11.31
CA ARG A 167 -2.31 -14.13 -12.70
C ARG A 167 -0.81 -13.84 -12.83
N MET A 168 -0.24 -13.05 -11.92
CA MET A 168 1.20 -12.75 -11.90
C MET A 168 2.03 -14.02 -11.66
N VAL A 169 1.62 -14.88 -10.71
CA VAL A 169 2.28 -16.17 -10.45
C VAL A 169 2.24 -17.07 -11.68
N LEU A 170 1.10 -17.17 -12.35
CA LEU A 170 0.94 -17.94 -13.60
C LEU A 170 1.83 -17.39 -14.73
N ASN A 171 2.22 -16.12 -14.68
CA ASN A 171 3.12 -15.47 -15.64
C ASN A 171 4.57 -15.35 -15.14
N GLY A 172 4.94 -16.07 -14.07
CA GLY A 172 6.33 -16.24 -13.65
C GLY A 172 6.75 -15.48 -12.40
N ALA A 173 5.90 -14.64 -11.80
CA ALA A 173 6.23 -13.96 -10.55
C ALA A 173 6.50 -14.97 -9.42
N LYS A 174 7.61 -14.78 -8.69
CA LYS A 174 8.02 -15.66 -7.58
C LYS A 174 7.98 -15.00 -6.21
N GLN A 175 7.98 -13.67 -6.17
CA GLN A 175 7.96 -12.89 -4.94
C GLN A 175 6.93 -11.78 -5.09
N ILE A 176 5.84 -11.88 -4.32
CA ILE A 176 4.77 -10.90 -4.29
C ILE A 176 4.68 -10.32 -2.87
N LEU A 177 4.68 -9.00 -2.79
CA LEU A 177 4.48 -8.26 -1.56
C LEU A 177 3.20 -7.43 -1.67
N LEU A 178 2.20 -7.82 -0.89
CA LEU A 178 0.95 -7.09 -0.76
C LEU A 178 1.12 -6.00 0.28
N PHE A 179 0.72 -4.77 -0.03
CA PHE A 179 0.62 -3.70 0.94
C PHE A 179 -0.84 -3.61 1.38
N ASN A 180 -1.09 -3.56 2.68
CA ASN A 180 -2.41 -3.21 3.18
C ASN A 180 -2.63 -1.69 3.11
N LEU A 181 -3.75 -1.19 3.63
CA LEU A 181 -4.09 0.23 3.53
C LEU A 181 -3.95 0.91 4.89
N PRO A 182 -3.41 2.15 4.97
CA PRO A 182 -3.55 2.95 6.18
C PRO A 182 -5.03 3.17 6.49
N ASP A 183 -5.33 3.59 7.73
CA ASP A 183 -6.68 4.00 8.10
C ASP A 183 -7.12 5.18 7.21
N LEU A 184 -8.02 4.90 6.27
CA LEU A 184 -8.45 5.88 5.28
C LEU A 184 -9.27 7.01 5.89
N GLY A 185 -9.81 6.84 7.11
CA GLY A 185 -10.51 7.92 7.81
C GLY A 185 -9.56 8.99 8.37
N GLN A 186 -8.26 8.70 8.44
CA GLN A 186 -7.24 9.70 8.80
C GLN A 186 -6.95 10.69 7.67
N ASN A 187 -7.39 10.37 6.45
CA ASN A 187 -7.22 11.23 5.29
C ASN A 187 -8.05 12.52 5.44
N PRO A 188 -7.47 13.72 5.24
CA PRO A 188 -8.21 14.97 5.28
C PRO A 188 -9.45 14.99 4.35
N SER A 189 -9.37 14.34 3.19
CA SER A 189 -10.50 14.23 2.27
C SER A 189 -11.68 13.46 2.88
N ALA A 190 -11.45 12.44 3.70
CA ALA A 190 -12.51 11.67 4.37
C ALA A 190 -13.29 12.54 5.37
N ARG A 191 -12.60 13.45 6.07
CA ARG A 191 -13.22 14.47 6.94
C ARG A 191 -14.07 15.44 6.12
N SER A 192 -13.52 15.97 5.02
CA SER A 192 -14.24 16.91 4.14
C SER A 192 -15.52 16.32 3.55
N GLN A 193 -15.50 15.03 3.21
CA GLN A 193 -16.62 14.29 2.64
C GLN A 193 -17.58 13.72 3.69
N LYS A 194 -17.24 13.83 4.99
CA LYS A 194 -18.00 13.28 6.12
C LYS A 194 -18.19 11.76 6.05
N VAL A 195 -17.15 11.03 5.62
CA VAL A 195 -17.18 9.56 5.46
C VAL A 195 -16.20 8.81 6.38
N VAL A 196 -15.55 9.52 7.33
CA VAL A 196 -14.49 9.00 8.21
C VAL A 196 -14.79 7.60 8.76
N GLU A 197 -15.91 7.42 9.46
CA GLU A 197 -16.26 6.14 10.08
C GLU A 197 -16.39 5.01 9.06
N ALA A 198 -17.04 5.27 7.93
CA ALA A 198 -17.26 4.29 6.88
C ALA A 198 -15.94 3.85 6.22
N VAL A 199 -15.05 4.80 5.93
CA VAL A 199 -13.77 4.48 5.27
C VAL A 199 -12.72 3.91 6.24
N SER A 200 -12.75 4.29 7.52
CA SER A 200 -11.97 3.62 8.58
C SER A 200 -12.41 2.18 8.76
N HIS A 201 -13.73 1.93 8.81
CA HIS A 201 -14.28 0.59 8.95
C HIS A 201 -13.90 -0.30 7.76
N VAL A 202 -14.14 0.16 6.52
CA VAL A 202 -13.88 -0.66 5.33
C VAL A 202 -12.40 -0.93 5.12
N SER A 203 -11.51 0.03 5.44
CA SER A 203 -10.05 -0.18 5.35
C SER A 203 -9.53 -1.14 6.41
N ALA A 204 -10.02 -1.07 7.64
CA ALA A 204 -9.70 -2.06 8.68
C ALA A 204 -10.14 -3.48 8.28
N TYR A 205 -11.36 -3.61 7.73
CA TYR A 205 -11.86 -4.90 7.26
C TYR A 205 -11.08 -5.42 6.04
N HIS A 206 -10.73 -4.55 5.09
CA HIS A 206 -9.83 -4.87 3.98
C HIS A 206 -8.49 -5.43 4.48
N ASN A 207 -7.87 -4.79 5.47
CA ASN A 207 -6.60 -5.23 6.03
C ASN A 207 -6.71 -6.61 6.69
N GLN A 208 -7.82 -6.89 7.38
CA GLN A 208 -8.10 -8.21 7.94
C GLN A 208 -8.21 -9.28 6.84
N LEU A 209 -8.90 -8.96 5.73
CA LEU A 209 -9.02 -9.86 4.59
C LEU A 209 -7.66 -10.13 3.91
N LEU A 210 -6.82 -9.11 3.72
CA LEU A 210 -5.47 -9.28 3.16
C LEU A 210 -4.54 -10.08 4.08
N LEU A 211 -4.62 -9.86 5.40
CA LEU A 211 -3.87 -10.65 6.37
C LEU A 211 -4.27 -12.13 6.34
N ASN A 212 -5.56 -12.42 6.23
CA ASN A 212 -6.05 -13.79 6.09
C ASN A 212 -5.60 -14.42 4.76
N LEU A 213 -5.65 -13.67 3.65
CA LEU A 213 -5.14 -14.12 2.35
C LEU A 213 -3.63 -14.43 2.43
N ALA A 214 -2.83 -13.54 3.01
CA ALA A 214 -1.39 -13.75 3.16
C ALA A 214 -1.08 -14.97 4.03
N ARG A 215 -1.81 -15.19 5.13
CA ARG A 215 -1.69 -16.41 5.96
C ARG A 215 -2.04 -17.67 5.18
N GLN A 216 -3.11 -17.64 4.38
CA GLN A 216 -3.51 -18.75 3.53
C GLN A 216 -2.43 -19.08 2.48
N LEU A 217 -1.77 -18.06 1.93
CA LEU A 217 -0.74 -18.21 0.90
C LEU A 217 0.67 -18.40 1.48
N ALA A 218 0.87 -18.26 2.79
CA ALA A 218 2.17 -18.42 3.45
C ALA A 218 2.88 -19.75 3.12
N PRO A 219 2.20 -20.91 3.02
CA PRO A 219 2.85 -22.18 2.65
C PRO A 219 3.46 -22.17 1.24
N THR A 220 3.02 -21.28 0.35
CA THR A 220 3.63 -21.13 -0.99
C THR A 220 5.00 -20.47 -0.92
N GLY A 221 5.29 -19.72 0.15
CA GLY A 221 6.47 -18.86 0.26
C GLY A 221 6.50 -17.66 -0.69
N MET A 222 5.60 -17.58 -1.67
CA MET A 222 5.64 -16.57 -2.74
C MET A 222 5.02 -15.24 -2.34
N VAL A 223 4.00 -15.24 -1.47
CA VAL A 223 3.25 -14.04 -1.10
C VAL A 223 3.52 -13.65 0.34
N LYS A 224 3.86 -12.37 0.56
CA LYS A 224 3.99 -11.76 1.88
C LYS A 224 3.11 -10.52 1.99
N LEU A 225 2.77 -10.15 3.22
CA LEU A 225 2.10 -8.89 3.54
C LEU A 225 3.10 -7.93 4.16
N PHE A 226 3.11 -6.68 3.68
CA PHE A 226 3.71 -5.55 4.36
C PHE A 226 2.61 -4.74 5.03
N GLU A 227 2.66 -4.66 6.36
CA GLU A 227 1.70 -3.96 7.21
C GLU A 227 2.03 -2.46 7.25
N ILE A 228 1.84 -1.79 6.11
CA ILE A 228 2.07 -0.35 5.96
C ILE A 228 1.12 0.46 6.85
N ASP A 229 -0.07 -0.06 7.14
CA ASP A 229 -1.02 0.53 8.10
C ASP A 229 -0.39 0.81 9.47
N LYS A 230 0.44 -0.10 9.98
CA LYS A 230 1.16 0.07 11.24
C LYS A 230 2.22 1.16 11.16
N GLN A 231 2.90 1.28 10.02
CA GLN A 231 3.90 2.33 9.80
C GLN A 231 3.24 3.72 9.80
N PHE A 232 2.09 3.84 9.13
CA PHE A 232 1.29 5.07 9.17
C PHE A 232 0.73 5.36 10.56
N ALA A 233 0.22 4.35 11.26
CA ALA A 233 -0.30 4.52 12.62
C ALA A 233 0.78 5.01 13.60
N GLU A 234 2.00 4.48 13.49
CA GLU A 234 3.15 4.95 14.28
C GLU A 234 3.51 6.40 13.95
N MET A 235 3.54 6.75 12.66
CA MET A 235 3.82 8.12 12.22
C MET A 235 2.75 9.13 12.67
N LEU A 236 1.48 8.74 12.70
CA LEU A 236 0.40 9.59 13.21
C LEU A 236 0.40 9.70 14.73
N ARG A 237 0.82 8.64 15.44
CA ARG A 237 0.91 8.63 16.90
C ARG A 237 2.08 9.48 17.41
N ASP A 238 3.24 9.39 16.75
CA ASP A 238 4.49 10.01 17.18
C ASP A 238 5.11 10.90 16.07
N PRO A 239 4.38 11.89 15.52
CA PRO A 239 4.77 12.62 14.30
C PRO A 239 6.10 13.35 14.40
N GLN A 240 6.48 13.80 15.60
CA GLN A 240 7.75 14.49 15.84
C GLN A 240 8.98 13.60 15.60
N ASN A 241 8.86 12.27 15.78
CA ASN A 241 9.93 11.33 15.47
C ASN A 241 10.22 11.25 13.96
N PHE A 242 9.26 11.69 13.14
CA PHE A 242 9.34 11.73 11.69
C PHE A 242 9.49 13.15 11.14
N GLY A 243 9.70 14.15 12.00
CA GLY A 243 9.82 15.56 11.60
C GLY A 243 8.51 16.18 11.10
N LEU A 244 7.37 15.66 11.54
CA LEU A 244 6.04 16.14 11.16
C LEU A 244 5.45 17.00 12.29
N SER A 245 4.94 18.18 11.91
CA SER A 245 4.30 19.13 12.85
C SER A 245 2.78 19.20 12.72
N ASP A 246 2.22 18.85 11.56
CA ASP A 246 0.79 18.80 11.30
C ASP A 246 0.47 17.48 10.59
N VAL A 247 -0.48 16.73 11.14
CA VAL A 247 -0.97 15.46 10.58
C VAL A 247 -2.47 15.47 10.31
N GLU A 248 -3.14 16.61 10.55
CA GLU A 248 -4.59 16.72 10.48
C GLU A 248 -5.05 17.45 9.22
N ASN A 249 -4.27 18.46 8.77
CA ASN A 249 -4.65 19.36 7.68
C ASN A 249 -3.84 19.09 6.40
N PRO A 250 -4.47 19.23 5.22
CA PRO A 250 -3.75 19.13 3.96
C PRO A 250 -2.88 20.39 3.78
N CYS A 251 -1.71 20.21 3.17
CA CYS A 251 -0.85 21.35 2.83
C CYS A 251 -1.42 22.20 1.68
N TYR A 252 -2.29 21.63 0.86
CA TYR A 252 -2.94 22.26 -0.29
C TYR A 252 -4.41 21.85 -0.34
N ASP A 253 -5.31 22.81 -0.48
CA ASP A 253 -6.77 22.61 -0.45
C ASP A 253 -7.43 22.54 -1.84
N GLY A 254 -6.65 22.71 -2.90
CA GLY A 254 -7.15 22.69 -4.27
C GLY A 254 -7.21 21.28 -4.86
N GLY A 255 -7.80 21.18 -6.06
CA GLY A 255 -7.93 19.91 -6.77
C GLY A 255 -6.71 19.52 -7.59
N TYR A 256 -6.74 18.31 -8.15
CA TYR A 256 -5.72 17.77 -9.05
C TYR A 256 -5.68 18.41 -10.45
N VAL A 257 -6.69 19.21 -10.81
CA VAL A 257 -6.80 19.82 -12.15
C VAL A 257 -6.68 21.32 -12.04
N TRP A 258 -5.87 21.91 -12.93
CA TRP A 258 -5.74 23.35 -13.03
C TRP A 258 -7.06 23.97 -13.50
N LYS A 259 -7.63 24.88 -12.70
CA LYS A 259 -8.83 25.65 -13.07
C LYS A 259 -8.42 27.09 -13.43
N PRO A 260 -8.40 27.48 -14.72
CA PRO A 260 -7.95 28.80 -15.17
C PRO A 260 -8.72 29.99 -14.57
N PHE A 261 -9.94 29.77 -14.09
CA PHE A 261 -10.89 30.83 -13.72
C PHE A 261 -11.49 30.69 -12.32
N ALA A 262 -10.90 29.85 -11.45
CA ALA A 262 -11.29 29.84 -10.04
C ALA A 262 -10.73 31.11 -9.37
N THR A 263 -11.59 31.93 -8.77
CA THR A 263 -11.19 33.10 -7.98
C THR A 263 -10.23 32.66 -6.87
N ARG A 264 -8.94 32.90 -7.07
CA ARG A 264 -7.91 32.75 -6.03
C ARG A 264 -8.20 33.77 -4.92
N SER A 265 -8.57 33.31 -3.73
CA SER A 265 -8.54 34.18 -2.54
C SER A 265 -7.08 34.42 -2.19
N ALA A 266 -6.66 35.68 -2.09
CA ALA A 266 -5.30 36.07 -1.73
C ALA A 266 -4.92 35.71 -0.27
N SER A 267 -5.81 35.06 0.48
CA SER A 267 -5.56 34.60 1.85
C SER A 267 -4.93 33.21 1.94
N THR A 268 -4.89 32.42 0.85
CA THR A 268 -4.33 31.05 0.84
C THR A 268 -2.84 31.00 0.54
N ASP A 269 -2.22 32.11 0.14
CA ASP A 269 -0.76 32.27 0.16
C ASP A 269 -0.32 32.54 1.60
N ARG A 270 -0.49 31.56 2.49
CA ARG A 270 0.46 31.43 3.59
C ARG A 270 1.78 31.15 2.87
N GLN A 271 2.72 32.09 2.94
CA GLN A 271 4.08 31.91 2.42
C GLN A 271 4.50 30.47 2.69
N LEU A 272 4.54 29.64 1.65
CA LEU A 272 5.05 28.28 1.75
C LEU A 272 6.52 28.46 2.11
N SER A 273 6.82 28.42 3.40
CA SER A 273 8.19 28.28 3.87
C SER A 273 8.77 27.08 3.16
N ALA A 274 9.95 27.24 2.56
CA ALA A 274 10.62 26.14 1.89
C ALA A 274 10.79 24.99 2.90
N PHE A 275 10.16 23.85 2.63
CA PHE A 275 10.25 22.67 3.47
C PHE A 275 11.73 22.30 3.70
N SER A 276 12.06 21.99 4.96
CA SER A 276 13.32 21.38 5.33
C SER A 276 13.51 20.05 4.59
N PRO A 277 14.75 19.59 4.39
CA PRO A 277 15.01 18.27 3.82
C PRO A 277 14.31 17.12 4.57
N GLN A 278 14.10 17.25 5.89
CA GLN A 278 13.37 16.26 6.68
C GLN A 278 11.86 16.27 6.39
N GLU A 279 11.23 17.44 6.31
CA GLU A 279 9.81 17.57 5.93
C GLU A 279 9.56 17.07 4.51
N ARG A 280 10.49 17.32 3.57
CA ARG A 280 10.40 16.77 2.20
C ARG A 280 10.49 15.25 2.18
N LEU A 281 11.34 14.65 3.02
CA LEU A 281 11.46 13.20 3.14
C LEU A 281 10.23 12.59 3.80
N ALA A 282 9.68 13.26 4.82
CA ALA A 282 8.47 12.85 5.50
C ALA A 282 7.24 12.96 4.58
N ILE A 283 7.10 14.04 3.79
CA ILE A 283 6.00 14.20 2.82
C ILE A 283 6.18 13.27 1.59
N ALA A 284 7.42 13.02 1.15
CA ALA A 284 7.73 12.00 0.13
C ALA A 284 7.41 10.56 0.60
N GLY A 285 7.41 10.33 1.93
CA GLY A 285 7.02 9.08 2.57
C GLY A 285 5.59 9.06 3.14
N ASN A 286 4.88 10.18 3.13
CA ASN A 286 3.58 10.33 3.81
C ASN A 286 2.47 10.67 2.82
N LEU A 287 1.74 9.61 2.51
CA LEU A 287 0.70 9.51 1.50
C LEU A 287 -0.63 10.12 1.94
N LEU A 288 -0.74 10.49 3.22
CA LEU A 288 -1.87 11.21 3.81
C LEU A 288 -1.65 12.72 3.84
N LEU A 289 -0.39 13.20 3.76
CA LEU A 289 -0.06 14.65 3.79
C LEU A 289 0.20 15.26 2.41
N ALA A 290 0.41 14.40 1.42
CA ALA A 290 0.49 14.80 0.01
C ALA A 290 -0.89 15.14 -0.61
N GLN A 291 -1.98 14.79 0.08
CA GLN A 291 -3.37 15.06 -0.28
C GLN A 291 -3.95 16.20 0.56
#